data_AF-A0A9X3JEC8-F1
#
_entry.id   AF-A0A9X3JEC8-F1
#
_cell.length_a   1.000
_cell.length_b   1.000
_cell.length_c   1.000
_cell.angle_alpha   90.00
_cell.angle_beta   90.00
_cell.angle_gamma   90.00
#
_symmetry.space_group_name_H-M   'P 1'
#
loop_
_entity.id
_entity.type
_entity.pdbx_description
1 polymer ?
#
loop_
_entity_poly.entity_id
_entity_poly.type
_entity_poly.pdbx_seq_one_letter_code
_entity_poly.pdbx_strand_id
1 'polypeptide(L)'
;MTKRFYKILTIVLSILPLISYFFSTFNHFFSYLSNSYFYMAAFCLIIGLFAHIIKVGTFDLFAFSLRKYLPKKRNDYAAEKLQDQSDDQDIQQLSKSVGSWYIPLLKIGTYFLILSLLCLGLYFFTK
;
A
#
# COMPACT_ATOMS: atom_id res chain seq x y z
N MET A 1 8.64 -10.79 -11.12
CA MET A 1 9.68 -9.73 -10.95
C MET A 1 10.78 -10.23 -10.03
N THR A 2 12.03 -10.21 -10.47
CA THR A 2 13.18 -10.66 -9.68
C THR A 2 13.53 -9.62 -8.60
N LYS A 3 13.98 -10.05 -7.41
CA LYS A 3 14.39 -9.16 -6.30
C LYS A 3 15.39 -8.08 -6.72
N ARG A 4 16.17 -8.33 -7.77
CA ARG A 4 17.15 -7.40 -8.35
C ARG A 4 16.49 -6.18 -9.01
N PHE A 5 15.35 -6.36 -9.67
CA PHE A 5 14.63 -5.27 -10.33
C PHE A 5 14.17 -4.21 -9.32
N TYR A 6 13.57 -4.63 -8.21
CA TYR A 6 13.13 -3.70 -7.16
C TYR A 6 14.29 -2.94 -6.53
N LYS A 7 15.46 -3.58 -6.35
CA LYS A 7 16.66 -2.91 -5.85
C LYS A 7 17.15 -1.83 -6.81
N ILE A 8 17.22 -2.14 -8.10
CA ILE A 8 17.64 -1.18 -9.12
C ILE A 8 16.65 -0.01 -9.18
N LEU A 9 15.34 -0.32 -9.17
CA LEU A 9 14.28 0.69 -9.17
C LEU A 9 14.38 1.63 -7.95
N THR A 10 14.62 1.09 -6.74
CA THR A 10 14.82 1.93 -5.55
C THR A 10 16.02 2.84 -5.65
N ILE A 11 17.14 2.35 -6.20
CA ILE A 11 18.36 3.16 -6.36
C ILE A 11 18.08 4.30 -7.34
N VAL A 12 17.47 4.00 -8.49
CA VAL A 12 17.12 5.00 -9.50
C VAL A 12 16.17 6.06 -8.93
N LEU A 13 15.10 5.66 -8.24
CA LEU A 13 14.17 6.60 -7.60
C LEU A 13 14.85 7.43 -6.51
N SER A 14 15.83 6.88 -5.79
CA SER A 14 16.53 7.61 -4.74
C SER A 14 17.43 8.72 -5.28
N ILE A 15 18.02 8.52 -6.46
CA ILE A 15 18.94 9.47 -7.11
C ILE A 15 18.17 10.57 -7.86
N LEU A 16 16.97 10.25 -8.36
CA LEU A 16 16.15 11.15 -9.18
C LEU A 16 15.89 12.55 -8.56
N PRO A 17 15.43 12.68 -7.30
CA PRO A 17 15.21 14.01 -6.69
C PRO A 17 16.51 14.77 -6.44
N LEU A 18 17.64 14.07 -6.32
CA LEU A 18 18.96 14.66 -6.14
C LEU A 18 19.45 15.30 -7.44
N ILE A 19 19.22 14.64 -8.58
CA ILE A 19 19.43 15.21 -9.91
C ILE A 19 18.49 16.40 -10.13
N SER A 20 17.20 16.25 -9.84
CA SER A 20 16.19 17.32 -10.02
C SER A 20 16.52 18.59 -9.23
N TYR A 21 17.08 18.44 -8.03
CA TYR A 21 17.56 19.57 -7.25
C TYR A 21 18.70 20.31 -7.94
N PHE A 22 19.66 19.60 -8.55
CA PHE A 22 20.80 20.22 -9.22
C PHE A 22 20.40 21.12 -10.40
N PHE A 23 19.28 20.82 -11.05
CA PHE A 23 18.70 21.64 -12.12
C PHE A 23 17.82 22.79 -11.59
N SER A 24 17.52 22.82 -10.30
CA SER A 24 16.59 23.79 -9.70
C SER A 24 17.32 24.82 -8.83
N THR A 25 16.90 26.08 -8.89
CA THR A 25 17.46 27.18 -8.09
C THR A 25 16.88 27.24 -6.67
N PHE A 26 16.60 26.10 -6.05
CA PHE A 26 16.02 26.07 -4.70
C PHE A 26 17.08 26.43 -3.65
N ASN A 27 16.75 27.34 -2.73
CA ASN A 27 17.65 27.76 -1.64
C ASN A 27 17.65 26.79 -0.45
N HIS A 28 16.75 25.81 -0.40
CA HIS A 28 16.61 24.88 0.72
C HIS A 28 16.70 23.41 0.26
N PHE A 29 17.93 22.92 0.16
CA PHE A 29 18.25 21.55 -0.22
C PHE A 29 17.45 20.49 0.56
N PHE A 30 17.58 20.50 1.89
CA PHE A 30 16.99 19.46 2.74
C PHE A 30 15.45 19.46 2.72
N SER A 31 14.81 20.64 2.63
CA SER A 31 13.34 20.75 2.57
C SER A 31 12.79 20.23 1.24
N TYR A 32 13.42 20.57 0.11
CA TYR A 32 13.04 20.06 -1.20
C TYR A 32 13.21 18.53 -1.30
N LEU A 33 14.33 18.01 -0.80
CA LEU A 33 14.63 16.58 -0.80
C LEU A 33 13.62 15.82 0.08
N SER A 34 13.34 16.33 1.27
CA SER A 34 12.34 15.76 2.18
C SER A 34 10.97 15.63 1.51
N ASN A 35 10.47 16.71 0.91
CA ASN A 35 9.17 16.71 0.25
C ASN A 35 9.12 15.75 -0.94
N SER A 36 10.16 15.76 -1.78
CA SER A 36 10.23 14.86 -2.94
C SER A 36 10.18 13.39 -2.52
N TYR A 37 10.97 13.00 -1.51
CA TYR A 37 10.93 11.63 -0.98
C TYR A 37 9.60 11.31 -0.30
N PHE A 38 8.97 12.29 0.36
CA PHE A 38 7.66 12.12 0.98
C PHE A 38 6.57 11.79 -0.05
N TYR A 39 6.52 12.52 -1.17
CA TYR A 39 5.53 12.25 -2.22
C TYR A 39 5.70 10.87 -2.84
N MET A 40 6.94 10.44 -3.10
CA MET A 40 7.22 9.08 -3.55
C MET A 40 6.83 8.02 -2.51
N ALA A 41 7.16 8.25 -1.24
CA ALA A 41 6.78 7.36 -0.14
C ALA A 41 5.26 7.23 -0.03
N ALA A 42 4.54 8.35 -0.09
CA ALA A 42 3.09 8.41 0.02
C ALA A 42 2.42 7.56 -1.06
N PHE A 43 2.82 7.70 -2.33
CA PHE A 43 2.26 6.91 -3.42
C PHE A 43 2.46 5.41 -3.20
N CYS A 44 3.68 4.98 -2.87
CA CYS A 44 3.97 3.57 -2.62
C CYS A 44 3.27 3.02 -1.38
N LEU A 45 3.20 3.78 -0.29
CA LEU A 45 2.58 3.37 0.95
C LEU A 45 1.06 3.31 0.84
N ILE A 46 0.41 4.27 0.17
CA ILE A 46 -1.05 4.27 -0.02
C ILE A 46 -1.47 2.99 -0.76
N ILE A 47 -0.83 2.72 -1.90
CA ILE A 47 -1.15 1.53 -2.71
C ILE A 47 -0.81 0.24 -1.96
N GLY A 48 0.35 0.22 -1.29
CA GLY A 48 0.80 -0.92 -0.51
C GLY A 48 -0.13 -1.25 0.66
N LEU A 49 -0.48 -0.24 1.47
CA LEU A 49 -1.39 -0.38 2.60
C LEU A 49 -2.79 -0.75 2.15
N PHE A 50 -3.28 -0.16 1.07
CA PHE A 50 -4.58 -0.52 0.50
C PHE A 50 -4.64 -2.01 0.12
N ALA A 51 -3.62 -2.52 -0.58
CA ALA A 51 -3.51 -3.94 -0.88
C ALA A 51 -3.36 -4.79 0.39
N HIS A 52 -2.64 -4.31 1.40
CA HIS A 52 -2.54 -5.00 2.68
C HIS A 52 -3.89 -5.12 3.39
N ILE A 53 -4.70 -4.06 3.42
CA ILE A 53 -6.04 -4.02 4.00
C ILE A 53 -6.95 -5.03 3.29
N ILE A 54 -6.88 -5.15 1.96
CA ILE A 54 -7.64 -6.16 1.23
C ILE A 54 -7.17 -7.57 1.62
N LYS A 55 -5.85 -7.81 1.69
CA LYS A 55 -5.32 -9.12 2.13
C LYS A 55 -5.72 -9.47 3.56
N VAL A 56 -5.79 -8.52 4.48
CA VAL A 56 -6.19 -8.80 5.88
C VAL A 56 -7.64 -9.30 5.97
N GLY A 57 -8.42 -9.22 4.88
CA GLY A 57 -9.80 -9.69 4.87
C GLY A 57 -10.76 -8.67 5.50
N THR A 58 -10.33 -7.42 5.66
CA THR A 58 -11.17 -6.32 6.15
C THR A 58 -12.42 -6.14 5.27
N PHE A 59 -12.27 -6.31 3.96
CA PHE A 59 -13.38 -6.28 3.01
C PHE A 59 -14.24 -7.55 3.06
N ASP A 60 -13.66 -8.71 3.38
CA ASP A 60 -14.40 -9.96 3.56
C ASP A 60 -15.31 -9.89 4.81
N LEU A 61 -14.81 -9.30 5.90
CA LEU A 61 -15.59 -9.01 7.11
C LEU A 61 -16.73 -8.01 6.83
N PHE A 62 -16.44 -6.98 6.02
CA PHE A 62 -17.46 -6.02 5.60
C PHE A 62 -18.55 -6.70 4.77
N ALA A 63 -18.18 -7.52 3.79
CA ALA A 63 -19.12 -8.28 2.95
C ALA A 63 -19.98 -9.25 3.78
N PHE A 64 -19.37 -9.95 4.73
CA PHE A 64 -20.08 -10.82 5.67
C PHE A 64 -21.08 -10.02 6.52
N SER A 65 -20.66 -8.87 7.07
CA SER A 65 -21.53 -8.02 7.86
C SER A 65 -22.70 -7.44 7.05
N LEU A 66 -22.48 -7.06 5.79
CA LEU A 66 -23.53 -6.54 4.91
C LEU A 66 -24.56 -7.61 4.55
N ARG A 67 -24.13 -8.86 4.30
CA ARG A 67 -25.05 -9.99 4.05
C ARG A 67 -26.01 -10.22 5.21
N LYS A 68 -25.58 -9.93 6.45
CA LYS A 68 -26.41 -10.07 7.65
C LYS A 68 -27.47 -8.95 7.77
N TYR A 69 -27.23 -7.79 7.19
CA TYR A 69 -28.12 -6.61 7.28
C TYR A 69 -28.95 -6.34 6.01
N LEU A 70 -28.62 -6.94 4.88
CA LEU A 70 -29.44 -6.86 3.67
C LEU A 70 -30.69 -7.74 3.84
N PRO A 71 -31.91 -7.19 3.70
CA PRO A 71 -33.13 -7.98 3.79
C PRO A 71 -33.11 -9.04 2.70
N LYS A 72 -33.13 -10.30 3.13
CA LYS A 72 -33.13 -11.52 2.31
C LYS A 72 -34.29 -11.42 1.30
N LYS A 73 -34.02 -10.92 0.08
CA LYS A 73 -34.99 -10.96 -1.02
C LYS A 73 -35.07 -12.41 -1.47
N ARG A 74 -36.00 -13.10 -0.82
CA ARG A 74 -36.66 -14.36 -1.15
C ARG A 74 -36.68 -14.61 -2.66
N ASN A 75 -35.76 -15.45 -3.12
CA ASN A 75 -36.00 -16.40 -4.19
C ASN A 75 -35.50 -17.74 -3.67
N ASP A 76 -36.50 -18.51 -3.23
CA ASP A 76 -36.44 -19.80 -2.60
C ASP A 76 -35.90 -20.89 -3.56
N TYR A 77 -35.43 -22.00 -2.97
CA TYR A 77 -35.30 -23.36 -3.54
C TYR A 77 -33.93 -23.89 -4.03
N ALA A 78 -32.85 -23.11 -4.08
CA ALA A 78 -31.50 -23.66 -4.34
C ALA A 78 -30.51 -23.51 -3.17
N ALA A 79 -30.85 -22.71 -2.15
CA ALA A 79 -29.89 -22.27 -1.14
C ALA A 79 -29.74 -23.22 0.06
N GLU A 80 -30.71 -24.11 0.31
CA GLU A 80 -30.73 -24.92 1.53
C GLU A 80 -29.78 -26.14 1.46
N LYS A 81 -29.35 -26.56 0.26
CA LYS A 81 -28.35 -27.62 0.09
C LYS A 81 -26.89 -27.14 0.03
N LEU A 82 -26.65 -25.84 -0.06
CA LEU A 82 -25.30 -25.26 -0.10
C LEU A 82 -24.87 -24.66 1.25
N GLN A 83 -25.80 -24.50 2.21
CA GLN A 83 -25.52 -23.84 3.49
C GLN A 83 -24.70 -24.67 4.48
N ASP A 84 -24.74 -26.00 4.43
CA ASP A 84 -24.01 -26.83 5.41
C ASP A 84 -22.59 -27.24 5.00
N GLN A 85 -22.14 -26.91 3.79
CA GLN A 85 -20.83 -27.40 3.29
C GLN A 85 -19.89 -26.31 2.73
N SER A 86 -20.32 -25.05 2.66
CA SER A 86 -19.54 -23.96 2.03
C SER A 86 -19.17 -22.79 2.94
N ASP A 87 -19.67 -22.76 4.18
CA ASP A 87 -19.55 -21.57 5.05
C ASP A 87 -18.11 -21.31 5.55
N ASP A 88 -17.25 -22.33 5.61
CA ASP A 88 -15.85 -22.14 6.08
C ASP A 88 -14.82 -21.93 4.95
N GLN A 89 -15.14 -22.27 3.70
CA GLN A 89 -14.14 -22.27 2.63
C GLN A 89 -14.12 -20.99 1.78
N ASP A 90 -15.21 -20.21 1.78
CA ASP A 90 -15.42 -19.15 0.79
C ASP A 90 -15.41 -17.71 1.33
N ILE A 91 -15.18 -17.52 2.63
CA ILE A 91 -15.16 -16.19 3.25
C ILE A 91 -13.92 -15.37 2.83
N GLN A 92 -12.86 -15.98 2.30
CA GLN A 92 -11.58 -15.31 1.99
C GLN A 92 -11.24 -15.19 0.49
N GLN A 93 -12.22 -15.14 -0.41
CA GLN A 93 -11.92 -15.07 -1.85
C GLN A 93 -11.12 -13.82 -2.25
N LEU A 94 -11.46 -12.63 -1.73
CA LEU A 94 -10.74 -11.40 -2.04
C LEU A 94 -9.38 -11.33 -1.34
N SER A 95 -9.32 -11.70 -0.05
CA SER A 95 -8.07 -11.76 0.71
C SER A 95 -7.02 -12.66 0.03
N LYS A 96 -7.44 -13.83 -0.48
CA LYS A 96 -6.55 -14.78 -1.18
C LYS A 96 -6.11 -14.27 -2.56
N SER A 97 -6.96 -13.49 -3.25
CA SER A 97 -6.66 -12.97 -4.59
C SER A 97 -5.51 -11.94 -4.62
N VAL A 98 -5.34 -11.15 -3.56
CA VAL A 98 -4.30 -10.09 -3.51
C VAL A 98 -2.88 -10.64 -3.47
N GLY A 99 -2.65 -11.89 -3.06
CA GLY A 99 -1.30 -12.46 -3.02
C GLY A 99 -0.31 -11.65 -2.17
N SER A 100 0.98 -11.63 -2.54
CA SER A 100 2.07 -11.01 -1.75
C SER A 100 2.82 -9.88 -2.46
N TRP A 101 2.25 -9.30 -3.53
CA TRP A 101 2.91 -8.25 -4.32
C TRP A 101 3.01 -6.91 -3.57
N TYR A 102 2.17 -6.67 -2.57
CA TYR A 102 2.17 -5.45 -1.76
C TYR A 102 3.41 -5.33 -0.84
N ILE A 103 3.98 -6.45 -0.40
CA ILE A 103 5.12 -6.48 0.54
C ILE A 103 6.33 -5.65 0.06
N PRO A 104 6.84 -5.82 -1.17
CA PRO A 104 7.93 -4.99 -1.66
C PRO A 104 7.54 -3.50 -1.75
N LEU A 105 6.31 -3.16 -2.13
CA LEU A 105 5.84 -1.76 -2.17
C LEU A 105 5.86 -1.11 -0.78
N LEU A 106 5.41 -1.81 0.26
CA LEU A 106 5.51 -1.27 1.63
C LEU A 106 6.96 -1.07 2.06
N LYS A 107 7.85 -2.02 1.76
CA LYS A 107 9.27 -1.89 2.12
C LYS A 107 9.91 -0.68 1.45
N ILE A 108 9.62 -0.47 0.17
CA ILE A 108 10.12 0.67 -0.61
C ILE A 108 9.55 1.99 -0.07
N GLY A 109 8.24 2.05 0.14
CA GLY A 109 7.58 3.24 0.67
C GLY A 109 8.08 3.61 2.08
N THR A 110 8.26 2.63 2.95
CA THR A 110 8.79 2.84 4.31
C THR A 110 10.23 3.34 4.28
N TYR A 111 11.07 2.80 3.39
CA TYR A 111 12.43 3.27 3.19
C TYR A 111 12.47 4.76 2.78
N PHE A 112 11.64 5.16 1.80
CA PHE A 112 11.56 6.57 1.40
C PHE A 112 10.98 7.47 2.48
N LEU A 113 10.05 6.98 3.28
CA LEU A 113 9.50 7.72 4.42
C LEU A 113 10.58 8.03 5.46
N ILE A 114 11.39 7.03 5.83
CA ILE A 114 12.49 7.21 6.78
C ILE A 114 13.51 8.21 6.21
N LEU A 115 13.83 8.12 4.91
CA LEU A 115 14.76 9.04 4.25
C LEU A 115 14.22 10.48 4.22
N SER A 116 12.92 10.64 3.96
CA SER A 116 12.22 11.93 4.02
C SER A 116 12.29 12.53 5.42
N LEU A 117 11.95 11.76 6.46
CA LEU A 117 12.01 12.21 7.86
C LEU A 117 13.43 12.59 8.28
N LEU A 118 14.43 11.85 7.82
CA LEU A 118 15.84 12.14 8.10
C LEU A 118 16.24 13.49 7.46
N CYS A 119 15.87 13.72 6.20
CA CYS A 119 16.09 15.02 5.54
C CYS A 119 15.35 16.16 6.26
N LEU A 120 14.11 15.93 6.69
CA LEU A 120 13.34 16.92 7.44
C LEU A 120 13.99 17.24 8.79
N GLY A 121 14.48 16.24 9.50
CA GLY A 121 15.22 16.41 10.75
C GLY A 121 16.48 17.24 10.53
N LEU A 122 17.27 16.93 9.51
CA LEU A 122 18.46 17.70 9.16
C LEU A 122 18.12 19.15 8.79
N TYR A 123 17.01 19.39 8.08
CA TYR A 123 16.54 20.74 7.79
C TYR A 123 16.27 21.53 9.08
N PHE A 124 15.61 20.93 10.07
CA PHE A 124 15.33 21.57 11.36
C PHE A 124 16.57 21.78 12.24
N PHE A 125 17.57 20.88 12.17
CA PHE A 125 18.83 21.05 12.90
C PHE A 125 19.77 22.08 12.25
N THR A 126 19.64 22.31 10.95
CA THR A 126 20.49 23.26 10.20
C THR A 126 19.90 24.68 10.16
N LYS A 127 18.61 24.82 10.51
CA LYS A 127 17.89 26.09 10.56
C LYS A 127 17.93 26.67 11.97
#